data_AF-U9TCG7-F1
#
_entry.id   AF-U9TCG7-F1
#
_cell.length_a   1.000
_cell.length_b   1.000
_cell.length_c   1.000
_cell.angle_alpha   90.00
_cell.angle_beta   90.00
_cell.angle_gamma   90.00
#
_symmetry.space_group_name_H-M   'P 1'
#
loop_
_entity.id
_entity.type
_entity.pdbx_description
1 polymer ?
#
loop_
_entity_poly.entity_id
_entity_poly.type
_entity_poly.pdbx_seq_one_letter_code
_entity_poly.pdbx_strand_id
1 'polypeptide(L)'
;MKKVLARSAWSRAKHPVIEIGDLGNEESMKYLTGKRKINEVEAKILYELVGVIKQSILAEVEKKFNTVQLLRKQLYHEVGRKQSRLKELDFTTFMEFFDNYEEADKVLETNIFSYHPEKNIVTFRSQSVESYVREKADI
;
A
#
# COMPACT_ATOMS: atom_id res chain seq x y z
N MET A 1 -21.23 27.42 -0.23
CA MET A 1 -19.80 27.46 0.20
C MET A 1 -19.13 26.14 -0.20
N LYS A 2 -18.09 26.17 -1.03
CA LYS A 2 -17.34 24.98 -1.43
C LYS A 2 -16.32 24.64 -0.32
N LYS A 3 -16.59 23.65 0.52
CA LYS A 3 -15.59 23.10 1.44
C LYS A 3 -14.50 22.43 0.60
N VAL A 4 -13.26 22.91 0.74
CA VAL A 4 -12.07 22.31 0.14
C VAL A 4 -11.93 20.91 0.75
N LEU A 5 -12.30 19.89 -0.03
CA LEU A 5 -12.16 18.48 0.32
C LEU A 5 -10.71 18.23 0.79
N ALA A 6 -10.54 17.75 2.02
CA ALA A 6 -9.26 17.28 2.52
C ALA A 6 -8.91 15.94 1.86
N ARG A 7 -8.70 16.00 0.54
CA ARG A 7 -7.95 15.02 -0.22
C ARG A 7 -6.64 14.77 0.52
N SER A 8 -6.31 13.51 0.81
CA SER A 8 -5.00 13.11 1.33
C SER A 8 -3.89 13.91 0.61
N ALA A 9 -2.79 14.26 1.28
CA ALA A 9 -1.71 15.04 0.65
C ALA A 9 -1.30 14.44 -0.73
N TRP A 10 -1.38 13.11 -0.83
CA TRP A 10 -1.25 12.28 -2.02
C TRP A 10 -2.21 12.64 -3.17
N SER A 11 -3.51 12.77 -2.90
CA SER A 11 -4.51 13.10 -3.93
C SER A 11 -4.54 14.59 -4.33
N ARG A 12 -3.75 15.43 -3.63
CA ARG A 12 -3.51 16.85 -3.97
C ARG A 12 -2.18 17.08 -4.70
N ALA A 13 -1.33 16.06 -4.83
CA ALA A 13 -0.06 16.20 -5.53
C ALA A 13 -0.30 16.49 -7.02
N LYS A 14 0.21 17.63 -7.51
CA LYS A 14 0.12 17.99 -8.95
C LYS A 14 0.93 17.04 -9.84
N HIS A 15 1.92 16.39 -9.27
CA HIS A 15 2.75 15.38 -9.93
C HIS A 15 2.66 14.08 -9.14
N PRO A 16 2.60 12.92 -9.82
CA PRO A 16 2.63 11.64 -9.13
C PRO A 16 3.85 11.56 -8.21
N VAL A 17 3.60 11.17 -6.95
CA VAL A 17 4.65 10.86 -5.99
C VAL A 17 5.32 9.57 -6.48
N ILE A 18 6.65 9.57 -6.57
CA ILE A 18 7.41 8.36 -6.91
C ILE A 18 7.49 7.51 -5.64
N GLU A 19 6.89 6.33 -5.66
CA GLU A 19 6.93 5.35 -4.57
C GLU A 19 8.11 4.38 -4.72
N ILE A 20 8.41 3.69 -3.62
CA ILE A 20 9.44 2.66 -3.58
C ILE A 20 8.97 1.48 -4.46
N GLY A 21 9.66 1.26 -5.57
CA GLY A 21 9.33 0.19 -6.53
C GLY A 21 8.82 0.69 -7.88
N ASP A 22 8.55 2.00 -8.03
CA ASP A 22 8.10 2.59 -9.31
C ASP A 22 9.20 2.59 -10.38
N LEU A 23 10.47 2.56 -9.97
CA LEU A 23 11.63 2.62 -10.86
C LEU A 23 12.42 1.32 -10.80
N GLY A 24 12.84 0.83 -11.97
CA GLY A 24 13.85 -0.22 -12.09
C GLY A 24 15.23 0.25 -11.62
N ASN A 25 16.20 -0.66 -11.59
CA ASN A 25 17.59 -0.32 -11.21
C ASN A 25 18.16 0.78 -12.14
N GLU A 26 18.10 0.58 -13.45
CA GLU A 26 18.62 1.52 -14.44
C GLU A 26 17.92 2.89 -14.36
N GLU A 27 16.60 2.89 -14.22
CA GLU A 27 15.80 4.12 -14.10
C GLU A 27 16.11 4.88 -12.80
N SER A 28 16.30 4.15 -11.70
CA SER A 28 16.69 4.71 -10.41
C SER A 28 18.06 5.38 -10.51
N MET A 29 19.05 4.70 -11.10
CA MET A 29 20.39 5.26 -11.27
C MET A 29 20.37 6.49 -12.17
N LYS A 30 19.66 6.46 -13.31
CA LYS A 30 19.49 7.61 -14.20
C LYS A 30 18.80 8.79 -13.51
N TYR A 31 17.82 8.53 -12.65
CA TYR A 31 17.14 9.55 -11.87
C TYR A 31 18.09 10.20 -10.85
N LEU A 32 18.84 9.39 -10.10
CA LEU A 32 19.76 9.87 -9.06
C LEU A 32 20.92 10.68 -9.67
N THR A 33 21.56 10.16 -10.70
CA THR A 33 22.73 10.81 -11.32
C THR A 33 22.33 11.95 -12.25
N GLY A 34 21.30 11.77 -13.08
CA GLY A 34 20.88 12.77 -14.06
C GLY A 34 20.03 13.89 -13.45
N LYS A 35 18.94 13.54 -12.76
CA LYS A 35 17.98 14.52 -12.25
C LYS A 35 18.38 15.10 -10.90
N ARG A 36 18.88 14.26 -9.99
CA ARG A 36 19.31 14.69 -8.65
C ARG A 36 20.78 15.06 -8.56
N LYS A 37 21.57 14.79 -9.62
CA LYS A 37 23.00 15.16 -9.72
C LYS A 37 23.86 14.58 -8.59
N ILE A 38 23.48 13.42 -8.07
CA ILE A 38 24.25 12.66 -7.07
C ILE A 38 25.37 11.93 -7.80
N ASN A 39 26.55 11.82 -7.17
CA ASN A 39 27.64 11.07 -7.80
C ASN A 39 27.30 9.57 -7.86
N GLU A 40 27.93 8.85 -8.78
CA GLU A 40 27.56 7.45 -9.07
C GLU A 40 27.75 6.52 -7.87
N VAL A 41 28.80 6.74 -7.07
CA VAL A 41 29.11 5.92 -5.89
C VAL A 41 28.06 6.13 -4.80
N GLU A 42 27.73 7.38 -4.47
CA GLU A 42 26.67 7.73 -3.52
C GLU A 42 25.30 7.27 -4.00
N ALA A 43 25.00 7.41 -5.30
CA ALA A 43 23.75 6.94 -5.88
C ALA A 43 23.58 5.43 -5.70
N LYS A 44 24.66 4.66 -5.88
CA LYS A 44 24.65 3.21 -5.65
C LYS A 44 24.41 2.86 -4.19
N ILE A 45 25.09 3.53 -3.25
CA ILE A 45 24.88 3.35 -1.81
C ILE A 45 23.43 3.64 -1.42
N LEU A 46 22.86 4.74 -1.93
CA LEU A 46 21.47 5.11 -1.69
C LEU A 46 20.51 4.05 -2.23
N TYR A 47 20.75 3.56 -3.44
CA TYR A 47 19.93 2.51 -4.04
C TYR A 47 19.95 1.22 -3.22
N GLU A 48 21.13 0.77 -2.80
CA GLU A 48 21.29 -0.43 -1.97
C GLU A 48 20.60 -0.26 -0.60
N LEU A 49 20.78 0.89 0.06
CA LEU A 49 20.13 1.19 1.33
C LEU A 49 18.60 1.20 1.21
N VAL A 50 18.06 1.83 0.17
CA VAL A 50 16.61 1.80 -0.11
C VAL A 50 16.11 0.38 -0.36
N GLY A 51 16.91 -0.47 -1.01
CA GLY A 51 16.63 -1.88 -1.19
C GLY A 51 16.46 -2.64 0.15
N VAL A 52 17.38 -2.42 1.09
CA VAL A 52 17.30 -3.01 2.45
C VAL A 52 16.06 -2.53 3.19
N ILE A 53 15.77 -1.22 3.14
CA ILE A 53 14.57 -0.64 3.77
C ILE A 53 13.31 -1.26 3.17
N LYS A 54 13.24 -1.38 1.83
CA LYS A 54 12.11 -2.02 1.14
C LYS A 54 11.87 -3.43 1.67
N GLN A 55 12.92 -4.25 1.79
CA GLN A 55 12.79 -5.61 2.32
C GLN A 55 12.26 -5.64 3.75
N SER A 56 12.74 -4.75 4.63
CA SER A 56 12.24 -4.68 6.02
C SER A 56 10.75 -4.30 6.09
N ILE A 57 10.31 -3.35 5.27
CA ILE A 57 8.90 -2.93 5.21
C ILE A 57 8.04 -4.08 4.69
N LEU A 58 8.47 -4.77 3.64
CA LEU A 58 7.75 -5.91 3.10
C LEU A 58 7.61 -7.04 4.12
N ALA A 59 8.65 -7.34 4.90
CA ALA A 59 8.58 -8.33 5.97
C ALA A 59 7.58 -7.93 7.07
N GLU A 60 7.52 -6.64 7.43
CA GLU A 60 6.54 -6.14 8.39
C GLU A 60 5.10 -6.24 7.85
N VAL A 61 4.90 -5.88 6.57
CA VAL A 61 3.60 -6.04 5.89
C VAL A 61 3.20 -7.51 5.88
N GLU A 62 4.09 -8.42 5.47
CA GLU A 62 3.83 -9.86 5.46
C GLU A 62 3.45 -10.40 6.85
N LYS A 63 4.12 -9.93 7.91
CA LYS A 63 3.77 -10.27 9.29
C LYS A 63 2.35 -9.82 9.64
N LYS A 64 1.98 -8.58 9.32
CA LYS A 64 0.62 -8.05 9.55
C LYS A 64 -0.41 -8.89 8.81
N PHE A 65 -0.17 -9.20 7.54
CA PHE A 65 -1.06 -10.02 6.71
C PHE A 65 -1.28 -11.42 7.31
N ASN A 66 -0.23 -12.06 7.83
CA ASN A 66 -0.36 -13.31 8.55
C ASN A 66 -1.19 -13.18 9.83
N THR A 67 -1.00 -12.10 10.60
CA THR A 67 -1.77 -11.85 11.83
C THR A 67 -3.28 -11.74 11.54
N VAL A 68 -3.64 -11.06 10.46
CA VAL A 68 -5.04 -10.91 10.04
C VAL A 68 -5.48 -11.96 9.01
N GLN A 69 -4.74 -13.05 8.86
CA GLN A 69 -5.18 -14.18 8.02
C GLN A 69 -5.61 -13.77 6.59
N LEU A 70 -4.91 -12.81 5.97
CA LEU A 70 -5.21 -12.30 4.63
C LEU A 70 -4.45 -13.03 3.51
N LEU A 71 -3.50 -13.93 3.83
CA LEU A 71 -2.77 -14.69 2.82
C LEU A 71 -3.62 -15.81 2.22
N ARG A 72 -3.18 -16.34 1.08
CA ARG A 72 -3.86 -17.42 0.37
C ARG A 72 -4.18 -18.60 1.28
N LYS A 73 -5.41 -19.11 1.18
CA LYS A 73 -5.97 -20.21 2.01
C LYS A 73 -6.23 -19.84 3.48
N GLN A 74 -6.04 -18.59 3.88
CA GLN A 74 -6.41 -18.10 5.21
C GLN A 74 -7.81 -17.44 5.19
N LEU A 75 -8.38 -17.21 6.38
CA LEU A 75 -9.78 -16.86 6.60
C LEU A 75 -10.28 -15.66 5.78
N TYR A 76 -9.49 -14.57 5.72
CA TYR A 76 -9.91 -13.31 5.10
C TYR A 76 -9.28 -13.05 3.73
N HIS A 77 -8.69 -14.08 3.11
CA HIS A 77 -8.06 -13.96 1.78
C HIS A 77 -8.98 -13.33 0.72
N GLU A 78 -10.26 -13.70 0.69
CA GLU A 78 -11.21 -13.17 -0.29
C GLU A 78 -11.49 -11.67 -0.11
N VAL A 79 -11.32 -11.14 1.11
CA VAL A 79 -11.39 -9.69 1.40
C VAL A 79 -10.23 -8.97 0.72
N GLY A 80 -9.01 -9.45 0.96
CA GLY A 80 -7.80 -8.90 0.35
C GLY A 80 -7.83 -8.98 -1.17
N ARG A 81 -8.34 -10.09 -1.71
CA ARG A 81 -8.48 -10.33 -3.15
C ARG A 81 -9.53 -9.44 -3.83
N LYS A 82 -10.69 -9.23 -3.20
CA LYS A 82 -11.70 -8.32 -3.76
C LYS A 82 -11.25 -6.87 -3.65
N GLN A 83 -10.60 -6.48 -2.55
CA GLN A 83 -9.99 -5.16 -2.44
C GLN A 83 -8.86 -4.96 -3.47
N SER A 84 -8.01 -5.95 -3.76
CA SER A 84 -6.93 -5.76 -4.75
C SER A 84 -7.42 -5.48 -6.17
N ARG A 85 -8.63 -5.95 -6.50
CA ARG A 85 -9.32 -5.69 -7.77
C ARG A 85 -10.01 -4.32 -7.80
N LEU A 86 -10.34 -3.77 -6.64
CA LEU A 86 -11.08 -2.51 -6.49
C LEU A 86 -10.24 -1.49 -5.72
N LYS A 87 -9.81 -0.42 -6.39
CA LYS A 87 -9.03 0.65 -5.74
C LYS A 87 -9.70 1.22 -4.48
N GLU A 88 -11.03 1.25 -4.49
CA GLU A 88 -11.88 1.69 -3.39
C GLU A 88 -13.02 0.67 -3.23
N LEU A 89 -13.35 0.30 -1.99
CA LEU A 89 -14.46 -0.60 -1.68
C LEU A 89 -15.43 0.09 -0.75
N ASP A 90 -16.74 -0.03 -0.98
CA ASP A 90 -17.74 0.49 -0.03
C ASP A 90 -17.58 -0.21 1.33
N PHE A 91 -17.66 0.56 2.41
CA PHE A 91 -17.46 0.03 3.76
C PHE A 91 -18.53 -1.01 4.11
N THR A 92 -19.76 -0.88 3.63
CA THR A 92 -20.81 -1.89 3.86
C THR A 92 -20.42 -3.21 3.21
N THR A 93 -19.94 -3.17 1.96
CA THR A 93 -19.42 -4.37 1.27
C THR A 93 -18.17 -4.91 1.95
N PHE A 94 -17.33 -4.06 2.55
CA PHE A 94 -16.20 -4.51 3.38
C PHE A 94 -16.69 -5.25 4.64
N MET A 95 -17.74 -4.76 5.30
CA MET A 95 -18.30 -5.39 6.49
C MET A 95 -18.96 -6.74 6.19
N GLU A 96 -19.51 -6.95 4.99
CA GLU A 96 -20.10 -8.24 4.56
C GLU A 96 -19.11 -9.41 4.56
N PHE A 97 -17.80 -9.15 4.66
CA PHE A 97 -16.78 -10.20 4.76
C PHE A 97 -16.55 -10.74 6.17
N PHE A 98 -17.14 -10.13 7.18
CA PHE A 98 -16.89 -10.42 8.59
C PHE A 98 -18.18 -10.83 9.28
N ASP A 99 -18.10 -11.75 10.24
CA ASP A 99 -19.28 -12.21 10.98
C ASP A 99 -19.78 -11.12 11.95
N ASN A 100 -18.90 -10.21 12.36
CA ASN A 100 -19.21 -9.13 13.29
C ASN A 100 -18.25 -7.94 13.15
N TYR A 101 -18.58 -6.85 13.86
CA TYR A 101 -17.79 -5.62 13.83
C TYR A 101 -16.40 -5.77 14.46
N GLU A 102 -16.24 -6.60 15.50
CA GLU A 102 -14.95 -6.76 16.17
C GLU A 102 -13.90 -7.40 15.26
N GLU A 103 -14.30 -8.31 14.38
CA GLU A 103 -13.40 -8.91 13.39
C GLU A 103 -12.95 -7.89 12.34
N ALA A 104 -13.89 -7.10 11.82
CA ALA A 104 -13.58 -6.03 10.89
C ALA A 104 -12.65 -4.98 11.52
N ASP A 105 -12.90 -4.62 12.79
CA ASP A 105 -12.10 -3.64 13.53
C ASP A 105 -10.66 -4.15 13.75
N LYS A 106 -10.48 -5.41 14.17
CA LYS A 106 -9.15 -6.05 14.26
C LYS A 106 -8.37 -5.97 12.95
N VAL A 107 -9.05 -6.15 11.81
CA VAL A 107 -8.41 -6.02 10.50
C VAL A 107 -8.00 -4.57 10.22
N LEU A 108 -8.84 -3.59 10.54
CA LEU A 108 -8.54 -2.17 10.38
C LEU A 108 -7.39 -1.71 11.30
N GLU A 109 -7.32 -2.20 12.55
CA GLU A 109 -6.27 -1.89 13.52
C GLU A 109 -4.86 -2.26 13.03
N THR A 110 -4.73 -3.28 12.18
CA THR A 110 -3.43 -3.66 11.60
C THR A 110 -2.88 -2.68 10.58
N ASN A 111 -3.66 -1.65 10.24
CA ASN A 111 -3.28 -0.60 9.31
C ASN A 111 -2.88 -1.10 7.92
N ILE A 112 -3.44 -2.24 7.48
CA ILE A 112 -3.32 -2.71 6.09
C ILE A 112 -4.28 -1.91 5.20
N PHE A 113 -5.48 -1.67 5.72
CA PHE A 113 -6.50 -0.86 5.10
C PHE A 113 -6.62 0.50 5.79
N SER A 114 -7.33 1.41 5.14
CA SER A 114 -7.70 2.72 5.66
C SER A 114 -9.17 2.97 5.38
N TYR A 115 -9.93 3.23 6.44
CA TYR A 115 -11.33 3.60 6.36
C TYR A 115 -11.47 5.13 6.24
N HIS A 116 -12.27 5.57 5.26
CA HIS A 116 -12.54 6.99 4.99
C HIS A 116 -14.03 7.29 5.26
N PRO A 117 -14.39 7.73 6.47
CA PRO A 117 -15.80 7.86 6.88
C PRO A 117 -16.59 8.87 6.06
N GLU A 118 -15.95 9.93 5.55
CA GLU A 118 -16.60 10.95 4.72
C GLU A 118 -17.23 10.38 3.43
N LYS A 119 -16.65 9.29 2.92
CA LYS A 119 -17.07 8.64 1.69
C LYS A 119 -17.64 7.25 1.93
N ASN A 120 -17.55 6.77 3.17
CA ASN A 120 -17.89 5.40 3.55
C ASN A 120 -17.14 4.35 2.70
N ILE A 121 -15.84 4.54 2.45
CA ILE A 121 -15.02 3.61 1.66
C ILE A 121 -13.81 3.11 2.45
N VAL A 122 -13.32 1.94 2.05
CA VAL A 122 -12.07 1.33 2.50
C VAL A 122 -11.09 1.28 1.33
N THR A 123 -9.84 1.65 1.58
CA THR A 123 -8.72 1.55 0.62
C THR A 123 -7.55 0.81 1.25
N PHE A 124 -6.57 0.38 0.45
CA PHE A 124 -5.25 0.07 1.01
C PHE A 124 -4.62 1.34 1.61
N ARG A 125 -3.79 1.14 2.63
CA ARG A 125 -3.07 2.25 3.28
C ARG A 125 -1.98 2.87 2.38
N SER A 126 -1.36 2.08 1.51
CA SER A 126 -0.35 2.54 0.56
C SER A 126 -0.34 1.67 -0.70
N GLN A 127 0.22 2.20 -1.81
CA GLN A 127 0.37 1.41 -3.04
C GLN A 127 1.38 0.28 -2.85
N SER A 128 2.39 0.46 -2.00
CA SER A 128 3.32 -0.62 -1.65
C SER A 128 2.60 -1.84 -1.03
N VAL A 129 1.60 -1.61 -0.17
CA VAL A 129 0.77 -2.68 0.40
C VAL A 129 -0.14 -3.29 -0.67
N GLU A 130 -0.77 -2.46 -1.51
CA GLU A 130 -1.60 -2.92 -2.63
C GLU A 130 -0.81 -3.80 -3.62
N SER A 131 0.39 -3.37 -4.02
CA SER A 131 1.30 -4.11 -4.90
C SER A 131 1.72 -5.43 -4.28
N TYR A 132 2.03 -5.44 -2.97
CA TYR A 132 2.33 -6.68 -2.25
C TYR A 132 1.15 -7.66 -2.32
N VAL A 133 -0.09 -7.20 -2.11
CA VAL A 133 -1.28 -8.05 -2.25
C VAL A 133 -1.39 -8.56 -3.68
N ARG A 134 -1.22 -7.72 -4.70
CA ARG A 134 -1.33 -8.17 -6.09
C ARG A 134 -0.29 -9.24 -6.44
N GLU A 135 0.96 -9.05 -6.06
CA GLU A 135 2.04 -10.02 -6.30
C GLU A 135 1.81 -11.35 -5.57
N LYS A 136 1.25 -11.31 -4.36
CA LYS A 136 1.04 -12.51 -3.52
C LYS A 136 -0.33 -13.15 -3.67
N ALA A 137 -1.34 -12.42 -4.12
CA ALA A 137 -2.72 -12.90 -4.30
C ALA A 137 -2.96 -13.47 -5.72
N ASP A 138 -2.12 -13.14 -6.71
CA ASP A 138 -2.19 -13.67 -8.08
C ASP A 138 -1.17 -14.79 -8.40
N ILE A 139 -0.77 -15.58 -7.40
CA ILE A 139 -0.26 -16.96 -7.62
C ILE A 139 -1.13 -17.94 -6.89
#